data_AF-A0A519U727-F1
#
_entry.id   AF-A0A519U727-F1
#
_cell.length_a   1.000
_cell.length_b   1.000
_cell.length_c   1.000
_cell.angle_alpha   90.00
_cell.angle_beta   90.00
_cell.angle_gamma   90.00
#
_symmetry.space_group_name_H-M   'P 1'
#
loop_
_entity.id
_entity.type
_entity.pdbx_description
1 polymer ?
#
loop_
_entity_poly.entity_id
_entity_poly.type
_entity_poly.pdbx_seq_one_letter_code
_entity_poly.pdbx_strand_id
1 'polypeptide(L)'
;MVVENKDAILALIKYSSKERLEQLQKGKMYFNTLKFFEGCDDSFGVGDRFERVYKQTKGKGAVIDLIKEFGNISIQMIKQPDGTHISTYRKDDLYINIFCLYSVSSEENFVSLRQNLPLDMKGFGTHMLIIYNVTEFIKRVKARLSSLGLNPHLSPVKYIDVQEHEGSISYFEKPLKYSYQKEFRIGIQTKVEQSMTIDIGSIKDISDIVSVEKCKAIIVRVGKEAGIDHLTGLYKKLLDNHANAIVAFNNYLKTCPNWVGIDTNILKKLQGDFDQAVRYLKEFEEKHGLEEYRKKLFNKLTK
;
A
#
# COMPACT_ATOMS: atom_id res chain seq x y z
N MET A 1 -13.15 -16.78 -15.51
CA MET A 1 -13.64 -16.53 -14.13
C MET A 1 -12.96 -15.28 -13.61
N VAL A 2 -13.72 -14.21 -13.43
CA VAL A 2 -13.25 -13.02 -12.72
C VAL A 2 -13.32 -13.39 -11.24
N VAL A 3 -12.17 -13.56 -10.59
CA VAL A 3 -12.12 -13.60 -9.12
C VAL A 3 -12.45 -12.18 -8.69
N GLU A 4 -13.69 -11.93 -8.30
CA GLU A 4 -14.11 -10.70 -7.63
C GLU A 4 -13.23 -10.55 -6.40
N ASN A 5 -12.33 -9.58 -6.43
CA ASN A 5 -11.53 -9.25 -5.27
C ASN A 5 -12.47 -8.46 -4.33
N LYS A 6 -12.99 -9.13 -3.31
CA LYS A 6 -13.94 -8.58 -2.31
C LYS A 6 -13.28 -7.65 -1.28
N ASP A 7 -12.00 -7.34 -1.47
CA ASP A 7 -11.25 -6.50 -0.55
C ASP A 7 -11.28 -5.03 -0.95
N ALA A 8 -11.69 -4.17 -0.02
CA ALA A 8 -11.60 -2.73 -0.18
C ALA A 8 -10.17 -2.27 0.11
N ILE A 9 -9.56 -1.50 -0.82
CA ILE A 9 -8.27 -0.85 -0.58
C ILE A 9 -8.50 0.42 0.23
N LEU A 10 -8.00 0.44 1.45
CA LEU A 10 -8.22 1.50 2.43
C LEU A 10 -7.12 2.58 2.38
N ALA A 11 -5.88 2.16 2.10
CA ALA A 11 -4.76 3.06 1.92
C ALA A 11 -3.74 2.46 0.94
N LEU A 12 -2.97 3.35 0.31
CA LEU A 12 -1.82 3.00 -0.52
C LEU A 12 -0.57 3.64 0.06
N ILE A 13 0.55 2.93 0.04
CA ILE A 13 1.80 3.42 0.63
C ILE A 13 2.91 3.36 -0.42
N LYS A 14 3.70 4.43 -0.53
CA LYS A 14 4.95 4.41 -1.28
C LYS A 14 6.13 4.50 -0.33
N TYR A 15 7.07 3.55 -0.42
CA TYR A 15 8.36 3.62 0.28
C TYR A 15 9.40 4.27 -0.63
N SER A 16 10.18 5.22 -0.10
CA SER A 16 11.33 5.83 -0.80
C SER A 16 12.17 6.71 0.14
N SER A 17 13.13 7.45 -0.42
CA SER A 17 13.76 8.57 0.30
C SER A 17 12.76 9.71 0.50
N LYS A 18 12.98 10.54 1.52
CA LYS A 18 12.09 11.66 1.83
C LYS A 18 11.93 12.61 0.63
N GLU A 19 13.03 12.93 -0.04
CA GLU A 19 13.07 13.86 -1.17
C GLU A 19 12.23 13.35 -2.34
N ARG A 20 12.34 12.05 -2.66
CA ARG A 20 11.54 11.42 -3.72
C ARG A 20 10.06 11.41 -3.37
N LEU A 21 9.72 11.19 -2.10
CA LEU A 21 8.33 11.23 -1.64
C LEU A 21 7.75 12.64 -1.63
N GLU A 22 8.54 13.66 -1.33
CA GLU A 22 8.11 15.06 -1.44
C GLU A 22 7.82 15.45 -2.91
N GLN A 23 8.61 14.94 -3.87
CA GLN A 23 8.30 15.10 -5.29
C GLN A 23 7.02 14.36 -5.68
N LEU A 24 6.84 13.13 -5.20
CA LEU A 24 5.60 12.38 -5.41
C LEU A 24 4.40 13.12 -4.81
N GLN A 25 4.53 13.69 -3.62
CA GLN A 25 3.47 14.47 -2.95
C GLN A 25 3.11 15.75 -3.72
N LYS A 26 4.07 16.33 -4.45
CA LYS A 26 3.84 17.42 -5.40
C LYS A 26 3.20 16.96 -6.72
N GLY A 27 2.96 15.66 -6.89
CA GLY A 27 2.29 15.07 -8.05
C GLY A 27 3.21 14.35 -9.03
N LYS A 28 4.53 14.34 -8.81
CA LYS A 28 5.51 13.77 -9.74
C LYS A 28 5.62 12.25 -9.55
N MET A 29 4.82 11.50 -10.30
CA MET A 29 4.88 10.04 -10.30
C MET A 29 5.94 9.54 -11.29
N TYR A 30 6.93 8.82 -10.78
CA TYR A 30 8.00 8.22 -11.58
C TYR A 30 7.70 6.75 -11.89
N PHE A 31 7.35 6.46 -13.14
CA PHE A 31 7.08 5.13 -13.65
C PHE A 31 8.34 4.55 -14.29
N ASN A 32 8.78 3.37 -13.85
CA ASN A 32 9.96 2.71 -14.39
C ASN A 32 9.57 1.50 -15.25
N THR A 33 10.46 1.05 -16.13
CA THR A 33 10.16 -0.08 -17.04
C THR A 33 10.27 -1.42 -16.30
N LEU A 34 9.53 -2.45 -16.75
CA LEU A 34 9.71 -3.81 -16.22
C LEU A 34 11.17 -4.30 -16.37
N LYS A 35 11.84 -3.91 -17.47
CA LYS A 35 13.25 -4.24 -17.71
C LYS A 35 14.19 -3.67 -16.65
N PHE A 36 13.91 -2.48 -16.13
CA PHE A 36 14.72 -1.92 -15.04
C PHE A 36 14.71 -2.85 -13.82
N PHE A 37 13.53 -3.33 -13.41
CA PHE A 37 13.38 -4.22 -12.26
C PHE A 37 13.94 -5.63 -12.51
N GLU A 38 13.87 -6.14 -13.74
CA GLU A 38 14.52 -7.39 -14.13
C GLU A 38 16.06 -7.31 -13.98
N GLY A 39 16.64 -6.15 -14.30
CA GLY A 39 18.09 -5.92 -14.25
C GLY A 39 18.64 -5.43 -12.91
N CYS A 40 17.78 -5.14 -11.93
CA CYS A 40 18.21 -4.76 -10.58
C CYS A 40 18.64 -6.00 -9.79
N ASP A 41 19.61 -5.81 -8.91
CA ASP A 41 19.89 -6.80 -7.87
C ASP A 41 18.64 -7.00 -7.00
N ASP A 42 18.32 -8.25 -6.65
CA ASP A 42 17.26 -8.62 -5.69
C ASP A 42 17.65 -8.27 -4.23
N SER A 43 18.45 -7.21 -4.07
CA SER A 43 18.75 -6.63 -2.77
C SER A 43 17.46 -6.02 -2.23
N PHE A 44 17.00 -6.54 -1.10
CA PHE A 44 15.79 -6.10 -0.41
C PHE A 44 14.47 -6.26 -1.21
N GLY A 45 14.44 -7.14 -2.23
CA GLY A 45 13.20 -7.40 -2.97
C GLY A 45 12.87 -6.40 -4.09
N VAL A 46 13.83 -5.57 -4.50
CA VAL A 46 13.66 -4.57 -5.57
C VAL A 46 13.74 -5.20 -6.97
N GLY A 47 14.71 -6.09 -7.18
CA GLY A 47 14.88 -6.82 -8.43
C GLY A 47 14.09 -8.13 -8.47
N ASP A 48 13.49 -8.45 -9.62
CA ASP A 48 12.86 -9.75 -9.84
C ASP A 48 13.18 -10.26 -11.25
N ARG A 49 13.97 -11.33 -11.33
CA ARG A 49 14.33 -11.99 -12.60
C ARG A 49 13.12 -12.59 -13.34
N PHE A 50 11.99 -12.74 -12.64
CA PHE A 50 10.74 -13.24 -13.21
C PHE A 50 9.78 -12.11 -13.62
N GLU A 51 10.14 -10.84 -13.41
CA GLU A 51 9.27 -9.67 -13.63
C GLU A 51 8.74 -9.55 -15.07
N ARG A 52 9.45 -10.13 -16.04
CA ARG A 52 9.10 -10.16 -17.48
C ARG A 52 8.78 -11.54 -18.02
N VAL A 53 8.71 -12.56 -17.18
CA VAL A 53 8.37 -13.91 -17.64
C VAL A 53 6.89 -13.90 -18.03
N TYR A 54 6.63 -14.10 -19.31
CA TYR A 54 5.28 -14.13 -19.87
C TYR A 54 4.67 -15.53 -19.80
N LYS A 55 5.49 -16.58 -19.89
CA LYS A 55 4.99 -17.95 -19.89
C LYS A 55 5.98 -18.90 -19.24
N GLN A 56 5.47 -19.83 -18.44
CA GLN A 56 6.21 -20.99 -18.00
C GLN A 56 5.61 -22.27 -18.56
N THR A 57 6.49 -23.18 -18.98
CA THR A 57 6.13 -24.52 -19.46
C THR A 57 7.11 -25.53 -18.86
N LYS A 58 6.63 -26.67 -18.36
CA LYS A 58 7.49 -27.78 -17.97
C LYS A 58 7.88 -28.57 -19.22
N GLY A 59 9.16 -28.56 -19.56
CA GLY A 59 9.71 -29.34 -20.66
C GLY A 59 9.59 -30.84 -20.37
N LYS A 60 9.04 -31.59 -21.32
CA LYS A 60 9.16 -33.04 -21.38
C LYS A 60 10.18 -33.39 -22.46
N GLY A 61 11.35 -33.89 -22.05
CA GLY A 61 12.42 -34.30 -22.95
C GLY A 61 13.00 -33.19 -23.84
N ALA A 62 13.13 -31.96 -23.36
CA ALA A 62 13.75 -30.89 -24.14
C ALA A 62 15.19 -31.26 -24.52
N VAL A 63 15.59 -31.02 -25.77
CA VAL A 63 16.94 -31.31 -26.28
C VAL A 63 17.62 -29.99 -26.61
N ILE A 64 18.84 -29.78 -26.09
CA ILE A 64 19.71 -28.68 -26.51
C ILE A 64 20.73 -29.24 -27.50
N ASP A 65 20.75 -28.67 -28.71
CA ASP A 65 21.78 -28.93 -29.71
C ASP A 65 22.88 -27.87 -29.61
N LEU A 66 24.08 -28.31 -29.25
CA LEU A 66 25.27 -27.46 -29.30
C LEU A 66 25.90 -27.53 -30.70
N ILE A 67 25.76 -26.46 -31.48
CA ILE A 67 26.43 -26.31 -32.77
C ILE A 67 27.63 -25.39 -32.58
N LYS A 68 28.84 -25.94 -32.65
CA LYS A 68 30.07 -25.14 -32.76
C LYS A 68 30.38 -24.93 -34.24
N GLU A 69 30.30 -23.70 -34.72
CA GLU A 69 30.91 -23.37 -36.00
C GLU A 69 32.43 -23.29 -35.80
N PHE A 70 33.15 -24.32 -36.24
CA PHE A 70 34.49 -24.31 -36.88
C PHE A 70 35.02 -25.77 -36.93
N GLY A 71 35.11 -26.36 -38.13
CA GLY A 71 35.64 -27.72 -38.37
C GLY A 71 34.59 -28.84 -38.36
N ASN A 72 35.04 -30.11 -38.21
CA ASN A 72 34.18 -31.31 -38.18
C ASN A 72 33.14 -31.19 -37.06
N ILE A 73 31.89 -30.92 -37.44
CA ILE A 73 30.76 -30.65 -36.55
C ILE A 73 30.47 -31.88 -35.68
N SER A 74 30.58 -31.72 -34.36
CA SER A 74 30.00 -32.65 -33.38
C SER A 74 28.72 -32.02 -32.81
N ILE A 75 27.55 -32.58 -33.13
CA ILE A 75 26.30 -32.22 -32.47
C ILE A 75 26.25 -32.96 -31.14
N GLN A 76 26.22 -32.23 -30.02
CA GLN A 76 25.94 -32.82 -28.72
C GLN A 76 24.48 -32.55 -28.36
N MET A 77 23.66 -33.62 -28.36
CA MET A 77 22.29 -33.57 -27.85
C MET A 77 22.32 -33.69 -26.33
N ILE A 78 21.90 -32.63 -25.64
CA ILE A 78 21.73 -32.67 -24.18
C ILE A 78 20.23 -32.78 -23.89
N LYS A 79 19.78 -33.97 -23.45
CA LYS A 79 18.41 -34.16 -22.97
C LYS A 79 18.28 -33.52 -21.59
N GLN A 80 17.43 -32.51 -21.48
CA GLN A 80 17.03 -31.93 -20.22
C GLN A 80 16.18 -32.92 -19.41
N PRO A 81 16.31 -32.93 -18.08
CA PRO A 81 15.40 -33.69 -17.22
C PRO A 81 13.94 -33.30 -17.47
N ASP A 82 13.05 -34.29 -17.42
CA ASP A 82 11.61 -34.04 -17.45
C ASP A 82 11.21 -33.14 -16.27
N GLY A 83 10.39 -32.13 -16.53
CA GLY A 83 10.01 -31.12 -15.53
C GLY A 83 10.88 -29.86 -15.54
N THR A 84 11.84 -29.73 -16.45
CA THR A 84 12.64 -28.48 -16.59
C THR A 84 11.74 -27.28 -16.94
N HIS A 85 11.76 -26.22 -16.13
CA HIS A 85 10.99 -25.00 -16.40
C HIS A 85 11.60 -24.19 -17.54
N ILE A 86 10.85 -24.01 -18.62
CA ILE A 86 11.20 -23.13 -19.74
C ILE A 86 10.41 -21.84 -19.58
N SER A 87 11.12 -20.74 -19.37
CA SER A 87 10.54 -19.39 -19.29
C SER A 87 10.59 -18.71 -20.65
N THR A 88 9.45 -18.18 -21.10
CA THR A 88 9.33 -17.41 -22.34
C THR A 88 9.05 -15.95 -22.02
N TYR A 89 9.67 -15.05 -22.77
CA TYR A 89 9.53 -13.60 -22.61
C TYR A 89 8.79 -13.01 -23.81
N ARG A 90 7.96 -11.98 -23.60
CA ARG A 90 7.40 -11.19 -24.70
C ARG A 90 8.22 -9.94 -24.94
N LYS A 91 8.38 -9.59 -26.23
CA LYS A 91 9.04 -8.36 -26.64
C LYS A 91 8.23 -7.13 -26.24
N ASP A 92 6.89 -7.23 -26.25
CA ASP A 92 6.00 -6.10 -25.95
C ASP A 92 6.04 -5.67 -24.47
N ASP A 93 6.44 -6.58 -23.58
CA ASP A 93 6.61 -6.29 -22.13
C ASP A 93 7.77 -5.31 -21.87
N LEU A 94 8.68 -5.11 -22.85
CA LEU A 94 9.71 -4.06 -22.80
C LEU A 94 9.11 -2.65 -22.71
N TYR A 95 7.90 -2.47 -23.23
CA TYR A 95 7.24 -1.18 -23.30
C TYR A 95 6.15 -1.03 -22.23
N ILE A 96 6.33 -1.69 -21.09
CA ILE A 96 5.45 -1.52 -19.94
C ILE A 96 6.20 -0.75 -18.86
N ASN A 97 5.62 0.37 -18.47
CA ASN A 97 6.07 1.12 -17.31
C ASN A 97 5.11 0.89 -16.14
N ILE A 98 5.67 0.65 -14.95
CA ILE A 98 4.89 0.39 -13.74
C ILE A 98 5.21 1.39 -12.62
N PHE A 99 4.20 1.63 -11.79
CA PHE A 99 4.31 2.33 -10.53
C PHE A 99 3.72 1.46 -9.42
N CYS A 100 4.58 0.93 -8.55
CA CYS A 100 4.17 0.04 -7.46
C CYS A 100 3.94 0.80 -6.16
N LEU A 101 2.88 0.41 -5.45
CA LEU A 101 2.49 0.87 -4.12
C LEU A 101 2.29 -0.37 -3.24
N TYR A 102 2.43 -0.22 -1.93
CA TYR A 102 1.99 -1.23 -0.97
C TYR A 102 0.51 -0.97 -0.63
N SER A 103 -0.32 -2.01 -0.67
CA SER A 103 -1.74 -1.90 -0.37
C SER A 103 -2.07 -2.28 1.07
N VAL A 104 -2.91 -1.44 1.70
CA VAL A 104 -3.61 -1.78 2.93
C VAL A 104 -5.05 -2.04 2.56
N SER A 105 -5.44 -3.31 2.57
CA SER A 105 -6.79 -3.76 2.23
C SER A 105 -7.43 -4.51 3.39
N SER A 106 -8.75 -4.58 3.36
CA SER A 106 -9.56 -5.39 4.25
C SER A 106 -10.74 -5.97 3.47
N GLU A 107 -11.26 -7.09 3.96
CA GLU A 107 -12.61 -7.55 3.60
C GLU A 107 -13.63 -6.45 3.92
N GLU A 108 -14.75 -6.44 3.18
CA GLU A 108 -15.89 -5.57 3.44
C GLU A 108 -16.43 -5.73 4.88
N ASN A 109 -16.94 -4.65 5.47
CA ASN A 109 -17.54 -4.61 6.81
C ASN A 109 -16.60 -4.84 8.02
N PHE A 110 -15.34 -4.40 7.94
CA PHE A 110 -14.45 -4.36 9.10
C PHE A 110 -14.81 -3.22 10.07
N VAL A 111 -14.54 -3.40 11.37
CA VAL A 111 -14.69 -2.34 12.40
C VAL A 111 -13.35 -1.63 12.65
N SER A 112 -12.29 -2.41 12.80
CA SER A 112 -10.92 -1.94 12.82
C SER A 112 -9.98 -2.92 12.15
N LEU A 113 -8.97 -2.38 11.48
CA LEU A 113 -7.90 -3.10 10.82
C LEU A 113 -6.58 -2.64 11.42
N ARG A 114 -5.74 -3.59 11.84
CA ARG A 114 -4.33 -3.32 12.15
C ARG A 114 -3.47 -4.07 11.13
N GLN A 115 -2.82 -3.32 10.24
CA GLN A 115 -1.83 -3.82 9.31
C GLN A 115 -0.44 -3.53 9.87
N ASN A 116 0.25 -4.56 10.38
CA ASN A 116 1.67 -4.42 10.69
C ASN A 116 2.45 -4.25 9.38
N LEU A 117 3.40 -3.31 9.37
CA LEU A 117 4.25 -3.08 8.21
C LEU A 117 5.44 -4.07 8.28
N PRO A 118 5.70 -4.86 7.23
CA PRO A 118 6.77 -5.86 7.25
C PRO A 118 8.13 -5.18 7.45
N LEU A 119 9.02 -5.81 8.24
CA LEU A 119 10.37 -5.30 8.47
C LEU A 119 11.18 -5.19 7.17
N ASP A 120 10.94 -6.12 6.24
CA ASP A 120 11.62 -6.17 4.93
C ASP A 120 11.31 -4.95 4.07
N MET A 121 10.17 -4.26 4.31
CA MET A 121 9.83 -3.03 3.61
C MET A 121 10.78 -1.87 3.93
N LYS A 122 11.59 -1.96 4.99
CA LYS A 122 12.62 -0.96 5.33
C LYS A 122 13.69 -0.81 4.24
N GLY A 123 13.96 -1.87 3.48
CA GLY A 123 14.93 -1.82 2.39
C GLY A 123 14.50 -0.96 1.20
N PHE A 124 13.21 -0.62 1.10
CA PHE A 124 12.65 0.18 0.00
C PHE A 124 12.76 1.70 0.23
N GLY A 125 13.12 2.14 1.44
CA GLY A 125 13.30 3.55 1.74
C GLY A 125 13.27 3.90 3.22
N THR A 126 13.78 5.09 3.54
CA THR A 126 13.81 5.62 4.91
C THR A 126 12.46 6.21 5.34
N HIS A 127 11.61 6.55 4.36
CA HIS A 127 10.32 7.17 4.56
C HIS A 127 9.24 6.45 3.76
N MET A 128 8.00 6.73 4.12
CA MET A 128 6.83 6.31 3.37
C MET A 128 5.83 7.45 3.22
N LEU A 129 5.16 7.49 2.08
CA LEU A 129 4.04 8.36 1.80
C LEU A 129 2.77 7.52 1.88
N ILE A 130 1.90 7.83 2.83
CA ILE A 130 0.61 7.17 3.04
C ILE A 130 -0.46 7.99 2.32
N ILE A 131 -1.13 7.38 1.35
CA ILE A 131 -2.27 7.93 0.63
C ILE A 131 -3.53 7.37 1.28
N TYR A 132 -4.24 8.19 2.04
CA TYR A 132 -5.42 7.79 2.81
C TYR A 132 -6.75 8.05 2.09
N ASN A 133 -6.76 8.85 1.02
CA ASN A 133 -7.90 8.97 0.12
C ASN A 133 -7.58 8.31 -1.24
N VAL A 134 -7.72 6.99 -1.27
CA VAL A 134 -7.41 6.16 -2.45
C VAL A 134 -8.27 6.55 -3.64
N THR A 135 -9.56 6.81 -3.43
CA THR A 135 -10.50 7.17 -4.51
C THR A 135 -10.07 8.44 -5.25
N GLU A 136 -9.74 9.50 -4.53
CA GLU A 136 -9.30 10.76 -5.14
C GLU A 136 -7.94 10.61 -5.82
N PHE A 137 -7.00 9.86 -5.23
CA PHE A 137 -5.73 9.56 -5.86
C PHE A 137 -5.91 8.84 -7.21
N ILE A 138 -6.67 7.74 -7.24
CA ILE A 138 -6.93 6.97 -8.46
C ILE A 138 -7.64 7.84 -9.52
N LYS A 139 -8.57 8.70 -9.10
CA LYS A 139 -9.24 9.64 -9.99
C LYS A 139 -8.25 10.61 -10.65
N ARG A 140 -7.35 11.24 -9.87
CA ARG A 140 -6.32 12.16 -10.40
C ARG A 140 -5.36 11.45 -11.36
N VAL A 141 -4.92 10.25 -11.00
CA VAL A 141 -4.07 9.41 -11.85
C VAL A 141 -4.74 9.10 -13.17
N LYS A 142 -5.96 8.54 -13.15
CA LYS A 142 -6.69 8.16 -14.36
C LYS A 142 -6.96 9.37 -15.24
N ALA A 143 -7.45 10.46 -14.66
CA ALA A 143 -7.72 11.69 -15.41
C ALA A 143 -6.46 12.19 -16.14
N ARG A 144 -5.31 12.19 -15.47
CA ARG A 144 -4.06 12.63 -16.08
C ARG A 144 -3.59 11.68 -17.18
N LEU A 145 -3.61 10.37 -16.94
CA LEU A 145 -3.18 9.38 -17.92
C LEU A 145 -4.06 9.39 -19.17
N SER A 146 -5.38 9.47 -19.00
CA SER A 146 -6.32 9.62 -20.11
C SER A 146 -6.07 10.90 -20.91
N SER A 147 -5.74 12.03 -20.26
CA SER A 147 -5.38 13.28 -20.96
C SER A 147 -4.12 13.17 -21.84
N LEU A 148 -3.27 12.17 -21.56
CA LEU A 148 -2.06 11.87 -22.32
C LEU A 148 -2.29 10.77 -23.37
N GLY A 149 -3.52 10.27 -23.53
CA GLY A 149 -3.84 9.14 -24.40
C GLY A 149 -3.28 7.81 -23.90
N LEU A 150 -2.96 7.70 -22.61
CA LEU A 150 -2.45 6.49 -21.97
C LEU A 150 -3.60 5.76 -21.26
N ASN A 151 -3.72 4.46 -21.51
CA ASN A 151 -4.71 3.59 -20.88
C ASN A 151 -4.05 2.76 -19.77
N PRO A 152 -4.23 3.12 -18.49
CA PRO A 152 -3.60 2.38 -17.41
C PRO A 152 -4.39 1.14 -17.00
N HIS A 153 -3.68 0.09 -16.61
CA HIS A 153 -4.20 -1.01 -15.82
C HIS A 153 -3.82 -0.81 -14.36
N LEU A 154 -4.81 -0.90 -13.46
CA LEU A 154 -4.60 -0.71 -12.02
C LEU A 154 -5.14 -1.92 -11.28
N SER A 155 -4.28 -2.63 -10.57
CA SER A 155 -4.69 -3.84 -9.86
C SER A 155 -3.71 -4.17 -8.73
N PRO A 156 -4.19 -4.79 -7.64
CA PRO A 156 -3.34 -5.59 -6.77
C PRO A 156 -2.60 -6.67 -7.57
N VAL A 157 -1.37 -6.96 -7.14
CA VAL A 157 -0.55 -8.05 -7.67
C VAL A 157 -1.02 -9.37 -7.06
N LYS A 158 -1.15 -10.39 -7.89
CA LYS A 158 -1.41 -11.76 -7.48
C LYS A 158 -0.09 -12.47 -7.26
N TYR A 159 -0.04 -13.32 -6.23
CA TYR A 159 1.16 -14.07 -5.91
C TYR A 159 0.97 -15.53 -6.25
N ILE A 160 1.84 -16.07 -7.10
CA ILE A 160 1.73 -17.42 -7.66
C ILE A 160 2.93 -18.27 -7.27
N ASP A 161 2.70 -19.57 -7.13
CA ASP A 161 3.77 -20.54 -7.02
C ASP A 161 4.37 -20.79 -8.40
N VAL A 162 5.50 -20.15 -8.67
CA VAL A 162 6.18 -20.29 -9.97
C VAL A 162 6.74 -21.69 -10.23
N GLN A 163 6.90 -22.55 -9.21
CA GLN A 163 7.34 -23.93 -9.43
C GLN A 163 6.20 -24.85 -9.88
N GLU A 164 4.96 -24.51 -9.50
CA GLU A 164 3.79 -25.29 -9.86
C GLU A 164 2.98 -24.68 -11.01
N HIS A 165 3.28 -23.45 -11.42
CA HIS A 165 2.56 -22.76 -12.49
C HIS A 165 2.96 -23.24 -13.89
N GLU A 166 1.96 -23.66 -14.66
CA GLU A 166 2.06 -23.83 -16.11
C GLU A 166 1.08 -22.88 -16.80
N GLY A 167 1.58 -22.09 -17.75
CA GLY A 167 0.75 -21.15 -18.51
C GLY A 167 1.31 -19.73 -18.52
N SER A 168 0.45 -18.78 -18.91
CA SER A 168 0.80 -17.38 -18.99
C SER A 168 0.94 -16.76 -17.60
N ILE A 169 1.89 -15.85 -17.45
CA ILE A 169 2.11 -15.01 -16.29
C ILE A 169 1.97 -13.56 -16.77
N SER A 170 1.17 -12.78 -16.05
CA SER A 170 0.98 -11.35 -16.25
C SER A 170 2.02 -10.55 -15.47
N TYR A 171 2.31 -9.32 -15.89
CA TYR A 171 3.08 -8.36 -15.09
C TYR A 171 2.31 -7.83 -13.86
N PHE A 172 1.14 -8.39 -13.56
CA PHE A 172 0.44 -8.27 -12.28
C PHE A 172 0.49 -9.57 -11.45
N GLU A 173 1.37 -10.50 -11.81
CA GLU A 173 1.61 -11.73 -11.08
C GLU A 173 3.09 -11.80 -10.68
N LYS A 174 3.35 -12.16 -9.42
CA LYS A 174 4.71 -12.29 -8.86
C LYS A 174 4.89 -13.62 -8.14
N PRO A 175 6.13 -14.11 -8.00
CA PRO A 175 6.44 -15.23 -7.12
C PRO A 175 5.95 -15.04 -5.68
N LEU A 176 5.44 -16.11 -5.05
CA LEU A 176 4.98 -16.13 -3.65
C LEU A 176 5.98 -15.56 -2.64
N LYS A 177 7.28 -15.68 -2.88
CA LYS A 177 8.33 -15.12 -2.01
C LYS A 177 8.23 -13.60 -1.84
N TYR A 178 7.56 -12.89 -2.74
CA TYR A 178 7.36 -11.44 -2.68
C TYR A 178 5.99 -11.02 -2.13
N SER A 179 5.18 -11.98 -1.63
CA SER A 179 3.83 -11.72 -1.11
C SER A 179 3.79 -10.70 0.03
N TYR A 180 4.88 -10.58 0.80
CA TYR A 180 5.01 -9.58 1.85
C TYR A 180 4.89 -8.13 1.34
N GLN A 181 5.18 -7.88 0.05
CA GLN A 181 5.16 -6.55 -0.56
C GLN A 181 3.74 -6.01 -0.80
N LYS A 182 2.71 -6.88 -0.79
CA LYS A 182 1.29 -6.55 -1.00
C LYS A 182 1.07 -5.50 -2.10
N GLU A 183 1.71 -5.69 -3.25
CA GLU A 183 1.82 -4.67 -4.27
C GLU A 183 0.45 -4.33 -4.90
N PHE A 184 0.22 -3.04 -5.10
CA PHE A 184 -0.76 -2.48 -6.00
C PHE A 184 -0.02 -1.75 -7.11
N ARG A 185 -0.24 -2.17 -8.36
CA ARG A 185 0.47 -1.65 -9.52
C ARG A 185 -0.43 -0.77 -10.36
N ILE A 186 0.18 0.29 -10.90
CA ILE A 186 -0.36 1.06 -12.01
C ILE A 186 0.56 0.79 -13.18
N GLY A 187 0.10 0.00 -14.15
CA GLY A 187 0.83 -0.34 -15.36
C GLY A 187 0.31 0.48 -16.55
N ILE A 188 1.22 0.96 -17.37
CA ILE A 188 0.91 1.67 -18.62
C ILE A 188 1.74 1.07 -19.75
N GLN A 189 1.06 0.77 -20.87
CA GLN A 189 1.75 0.45 -22.11
C GLN A 189 2.26 1.76 -22.73
N THR A 190 3.54 1.81 -23.01
CA THR A 190 4.22 2.93 -23.66
C THR A 190 4.77 2.49 -25.02
N LYS A 191 5.50 3.38 -25.68
CA LYS A 191 6.19 3.10 -26.95
C LYS A 191 7.72 3.20 -26.83
N VAL A 192 8.21 3.52 -25.64
CA VAL A 192 9.62 3.79 -25.38
C VAL A 192 10.06 2.99 -24.17
N GLU A 193 11.22 2.36 -24.29
CA GLU A 193 11.83 1.56 -23.22
C GLU A 193 12.59 2.47 -22.23
N GLN A 194 11.92 3.51 -21.72
CA GLN A 194 12.51 4.49 -20.83
C GLN A 194 11.55 4.82 -19.68
N SER A 195 12.12 5.14 -18.52
CA SER A 195 11.34 5.64 -17.40
C SER A 195 10.65 6.96 -17.74
N MET A 196 9.49 7.23 -17.12
CA MET A 196 8.74 8.45 -17.38
C MET A 196 8.22 9.07 -16.08
N THR A 197 8.17 10.40 -16.05
CA THR A 197 7.57 11.15 -14.95
C THR A 197 6.24 11.75 -15.41
N ILE A 198 5.19 11.49 -14.65
CA ILE A 198 3.84 11.98 -14.94
C ILE A 198 3.42 12.87 -13.77
N ASP A 199 3.01 14.09 -14.09
CA ASP A 199 2.51 15.04 -13.10
C ASP A 199 0.98 14.95 -12.99
N ILE A 200 0.49 14.46 -11.86
CA ILE A 200 -0.94 14.30 -11.55
C ILE A 200 -1.51 15.46 -10.70
N GLY A 201 -0.71 16.50 -10.46
CA GLY A 201 -1.00 17.54 -9.48
C GLY A 201 -0.70 17.09 -8.06
N SER A 202 -0.57 18.05 -7.13
CA SER A 202 -0.24 17.73 -5.75
C SER A 202 -1.29 16.82 -5.12
N ILE A 203 -0.83 15.92 -4.26
CA ILE A 203 -1.65 15.00 -3.46
C ILE A 203 -1.44 15.24 -1.95
N LYS A 204 -0.93 16.41 -1.57
CA LYS A 204 -0.66 16.77 -0.16
C LYS A 204 -1.93 16.77 0.70
N ASP A 205 -3.07 17.09 0.10
CA ASP A 205 -4.39 17.09 0.74
C ASP A 205 -4.94 15.68 1.03
N ILE A 206 -4.32 14.64 0.46
CA ILE A 206 -4.76 13.25 0.58
C ILE A 206 -3.64 12.30 1.01
N SER A 207 -2.51 12.83 1.44
CA SER A 207 -1.35 12.02 1.83
C SER A 207 -0.46 12.66 2.88
N ASP A 208 0.21 11.81 3.66
CA ASP A 208 1.21 12.21 4.66
C ASP A 208 2.52 11.44 4.47
N ILE A 209 3.64 12.10 4.76
CA ILE A 209 4.97 11.48 4.74
C ILE A 209 5.40 11.19 6.18
N VAL A 210 5.81 9.95 6.43
CA VAL A 210 6.21 9.47 7.75
C VAL A 210 7.53 8.69 7.63
N SER A 211 8.40 8.81 8.63
CA SER A 211 9.61 7.97 8.73
C SER A 211 9.22 6.52 9.00
N VAL A 212 9.85 5.57 8.29
CA VAL A 212 9.59 4.13 8.48
C VAL A 212 9.96 3.69 9.89
N GLU A 213 10.98 4.28 10.51
CA GLU A 213 11.39 3.94 11.88
C GLU A 213 10.30 4.25 12.91
N LYS A 214 9.50 5.29 12.65
CA LYS A 214 8.47 5.78 13.57
C LYS A 214 7.12 5.09 13.40
N CYS A 215 6.93 4.31 12.34
CA CYS A 215 5.64 3.68 12.06
C CYS A 215 5.77 2.16 11.91
N LYS A 216 5.22 1.43 12.87
CA LYS A 216 5.25 -0.05 12.91
C LYS A 216 3.98 -0.70 12.36
N ALA A 217 2.88 0.04 12.35
CA ALA A 217 1.59 -0.45 11.90
C ALA A 217 0.71 0.70 11.42
N ILE A 218 -0.16 0.41 10.46
CA ILE A 218 -1.29 1.25 10.09
C ILE A 218 -2.53 0.68 10.76
N ILE A 219 -3.28 1.56 11.42
CA ILE A 219 -4.54 1.20 12.06
C ILE A 219 -5.64 2.00 11.38
N VAL A 220 -6.56 1.31 10.72
CA VAL A 220 -7.77 1.90 10.13
C VAL A 220 -8.94 1.55 11.04
N ARG A 221 -9.78 2.52 11.36
CA ARG A 221 -10.97 2.32 12.20
C ARG A 221 -12.14 3.03 11.55
N VAL A 222 -13.32 2.44 11.62
CA VAL A 222 -14.56 3.02 11.06
C VAL A 222 -15.62 3.20 12.14
N GLY A 223 -16.58 4.08 11.87
CA GLY A 223 -17.71 4.32 12.78
C GLY A 223 -17.26 4.72 14.19
N LYS A 224 -17.98 4.22 15.21
CA LYS A 224 -17.82 4.63 16.63
C LYS A 224 -16.38 4.52 17.16
N GLU A 225 -15.61 3.52 16.71
CA GLU A 225 -14.22 3.34 17.17
C GLU A 225 -13.28 4.47 16.72
N ALA A 226 -13.48 5.00 15.50
CA ALA A 226 -12.65 6.10 14.98
C ALA A 226 -12.73 7.36 15.86
N GLY A 227 -13.91 7.62 16.44
CA GLY A 227 -14.20 8.79 17.25
C GLY A 227 -13.74 8.60 18.68
N ILE A 228 -13.85 7.40 19.23
CA ILE A 228 -13.27 7.08 20.55
C ILE A 228 -11.76 7.36 20.56
N ASP A 229 -11.04 6.91 19.53
CA ASP A 229 -9.60 7.16 19.46
C ASP A 229 -9.25 8.60 19.12
N HIS A 230 -10.05 9.27 18.28
CA HIS A 230 -9.88 10.70 18.04
C HIS A 230 -10.03 11.51 19.34
N LEU A 231 -11.09 11.23 20.10
CA LEU A 231 -11.34 11.83 21.42
C LEU A 231 -10.21 11.50 22.41
N THR A 232 -9.73 10.25 22.42
CA THR A 232 -8.61 9.83 23.29
C THR A 232 -7.30 10.53 22.90
N GLY A 233 -7.05 10.71 21.60
CA GLY A 233 -5.87 11.43 21.09
C GLY A 233 -5.94 12.92 21.39
N LEU A 234 -7.11 13.55 21.24
CA LEU A 234 -7.35 14.92 21.66
C LEU A 234 -7.18 15.08 23.18
N TYR A 235 -7.66 14.12 23.97
CA TYR A 235 -7.46 14.09 25.41
C TYR A 235 -5.98 14.04 25.80
N LYS A 236 -5.18 13.19 25.16
CA LYS A 236 -3.72 13.18 25.37
C LYS A 236 -3.08 14.53 25.01
N LYS A 237 -3.45 15.11 23.86
CA LYS A 237 -2.98 16.44 23.48
C LYS A 237 -3.43 17.54 24.44
N LEU A 238 -4.60 17.41 25.07
CA LEU A 238 -5.10 18.33 26.10
C LEU A 238 -4.23 18.25 27.37
N LEU A 239 -3.83 17.04 27.77
CA LEU A 239 -2.89 16.84 28.89
C LEU A 239 -1.50 17.45 28.59
N ASP A 240 -1.06 17.38 27.33
CA ASP A 240 0.26 17.87 26.92
C ASP A 240 0.28 19.38 26.60
N ASN A 241 -0.81 19.95 26.07
CA ASN A 241 -0.89 21.36 25.64
C ASN A 241 -2.35 21.86 25.55
N HIS A 242 -2.82 22.50 26.62
CA HIS A 242 -4.23 22.83 26.86
C HIS A 242 -4.90 23.65 25.73
N ALA A 243 -4.25 24.69 25.18
CA ALA A 243 -4.93 25.66 24.31
C ALA A 243 -5.23 25.13 22.89
N ASN A 244 -4.28 24.43 22.26
CA ASN A 244 -4.41 23.96 20.87
C ASN A 244 -5.38 22.78 20.74
N ALA A 245 -5.44 21.94 21.77
CA ALA A 245 -6.29 20.77 21.75
C ALA A 245 -7.79 21.11 21.95
N ILE A 246 -8.11 22.20 22.66
CA ILE A 246 -9.47 22.76 22.77
C ILE A 246 -10.00 23.20 21.40
N VAL A 247 -9.19 23.95 20.65
CA VAL A 247 -9.56 24.43 19.31
C VAL A 247 -9.79 23.25 18.37
N ALA A 248 -8.91 22.25 18.41
CA ALA A 248 -9.06 21.03 17.62
C ALA A 248 -10.31 20.23 17.99
N PHE A 249 -10.60 20.08 19.29
CA PHE A 249 -11.79 19.38 19.79
C PHE A 249 -13.09 20.08 19.40
N ASN A 250 -13.16 21.40 19.56
CA ASN A 250 -14.32 22.19 19.16
C ASN A 250 -14.56 22.17 17.65
N ASN A 251 -13.49 22.20 16.85
CA ASN A 251 -13.60 22.06 15.39
C ASN A 251 -14.08 20.66 14.99
N TYR A 252 -13.57 19.61 15.65
CA TYR A 252 -14.02 18.24 15.42
C TYR A 252 -15.51 18.05 15.69
N LEU A 253 -16.01 18.56 16.83
CA LEU A 253 -17.44 18.50 17.17
C LEU A 253 -18.34 19.20 16.14
N LYS A 254 -17.89 20.34 15.59
CA LYS A 254 -18.62 21.07 14.53
C LYS A 254 -18.68 20.30 13.20
N THR A 255 -17.65 19.50 12.90
CA THR A 255 -17.56 18.73 11.65
C THR A 255 -18.26 17.36 11.69
N CYS A 256 -18.75 16.92 12.85
CA CYS A 256 -19.39 15.61 13.02
C CYS A 256 -20.85 15.70 13.52
N PRO A 257 -21.78 16.34 12.78
CA PRO A 257 -23.16 16.52 13.24
C PRO A 257 -24.00 15.22 13.30
N ASN A 258 -23.57 14.12 12.65
CA ASN A 258 -24.39 12.90 12.50
C ASN A 258 -23.85 11.66 13.23
N TRP A 259 -23.06 11.83 14.30
CA TRP A 259 -22.65 10.69 15.13
C TRP A 259 -23.80 10.23 16.02
N VAL A 260 -24.61 9.33 15.49
CA VAL A 260 -25.67 8.59 16.20
C VAL A 260 -25.02 7.82 17.37
N GLY A 261 -25.15 8.35 18.59
CA GLY A 261 -24.88 7.62 19.83
C GLY A 261 -23.92 8.25 20.84
N ILE A 262 -23.38 9.45 20.61
CA ILE A 262 -22.75 10.20 21.72
C ILE A 262 -23.85 11.01 22.42
N ASP A 263 -24.17 10.66 23.67
CA ASP A 263 -25.14 11.41 24.47
C ASP A 263 -24.77 12.90 24.48
N THR A 264 -25.66 13.73 23.92
CA THR A 264 -25.52 15.18 23.86
C THR A 264 -25.32 15.83 25.23
N ASN A 265 -25.73 15.17 26.33
CA ASN A 265 -25.46 15.62 27.69
C ASN A 265 -24.01 15.40 28.10
N ILE A 266 -23.32 14.38 27.59
CA ILE A 266 -21.88 14.18 27.80
C ILE A 266 -21.10 15.30 27.11
N LEU A 267 -21.47 15.64 25.87
CA LEU A 267 -20.86 16.75 25.12
C LEU A 267 -21.11 18.10 25.78
N LYS A 268 -22.34 18.38 26.23
CA LYS A 268 -22.68 19.60 26.98
C LYS A 268 -21.97 19.69 28.33
N LYS A 269 -21.80 18.57 29.03
CA LYS A 269 -21.06 18.51 30.31
C LYS A 269 -19.55 18.67 30.12
N LEU A 270 -19.00 18.14 29.02
CA LEU A 270 -17.61 18.38 28.60
C LEU A 270 -17.36 19.82 28.16
N GLN A 271 -18.37 20.49 27.58
CA GLN A 271 -18.33 21.92 27.25
C GLN A 271 -18.50 22.82 28.49
N GLY A 272 -19.24 22.36 29.51
CA GLY A 272 -19.64 23.17 30.66
C GLY A 272 -18.58 23.32 31.75
N ASP A 273 -17.78 22.29 32.03
CA ASP A 273 -16.76 22.34 33.10
C ASP A 273 -15.43 21.78 32.62
N PHE A 274 -14.69 22.64 31.91
CA PHE A 274 -13.38 22.33 31.34
C PHE A 274 -12.34 21.93 32.40
N ASP A 275 -12.27 22.64 33.52
CA ASP A 275 -11.31 22.37 34.59
C ASP A 275 -11.70 21.16 35.45
N GLN A 276 -13.00 20.92 35.62
CA GLN A 276 -13.50 19.75 36.34
C GLN A 276 -13.34 18.49 35.49
N ALA A 277 -13.53 18.58 34.16
CA ALA A 277 -13.29 17.47 33.25
C ALA A 277 -11.81 17.09 33.20
N VAL A 278 -10.89 18.06 33.12
CA VAL A 278 -9.44 17.78 33.16
C VAL A 278 -9.01 17.17 34.50
N ARG A 279 -9.51 17.67 35.64
CA ARG A 279 -9.24 17.07 36.96
C ARG A 279 -9.81 15.66 37.07
N TYR A 280 -11.08 15.47 36.71
CA TYR A 280 -11.74 14.17 36.75
C TYR A 280 -11.03 13.14 35.87
N LEU A 281 -10.57 13.56 34.68
CA LEU A 281 -9.89 12.65 33.76
C LEU A 281 -8.48 12.29 34.25
N LYS A 282 -7.75 13.23 34.88
CA LYS A 282 -6.48 12.92 35.58
C LYS A 282 -6.69 11.97 36.75
N GLU A 283 -7.67 12.24 37.62
CA GLU A 283 -8.03 11.37 38.75
C GLU A 283 -8.50 9.97 38.30
N PHE A 284 -9.22 9.90 37.18
CA PHE A 284 -9.69 8.63 36.62
C PHE A 284 -8.55 7.81 36.00
N GLU A 285 -7.64 8.45 35.26
CA GLU A 285 -6.44 7.80 34.71
C GLU A 285 -5.54 7.26 35.82
N GLU A 286 -5.31 8.04 36.88
CA GLU A 286 -4.53 7.63 38.06
C GLU A 286 -5.15 6.41 38.77
N LYS A 287 -6.49 6.32 38.78
CA LYS A 287 -7.22 5.29 39.52
C LYS A 287 -7.49 4.00 38.74
N HIS A 288 -7.63 4.10 37.42
CA HIS A 288 -8.15 3.00 36.58
C HIS A 288 -7.30 2.70 35.34
N GLY A 289 -6.34 3.57 35.00
CA GLY A 289 -5.52 3.41 33.80
C GLY A 289 -6.27 3.66 32.48
N LEU A 290 -5.49 3.88 31.43
CA LEU A 290 -6.00 4.31 30.12
C LEU A 290 -6.83 3.25 29.39
N GLU A 291 -6.57 1.96 29.65
CA GLU A 291 -7.32 0.84 29.07
C GLU A 291 -8.73 0.71 29.64
N GLU A 292 -8.90 0.88 30.95
CA GLU A 292 -10.22 0.80 31.58
C GLU A 292 -11.10 1.98 31.18
N TYR A 293 -10.49 3.16 30.98
CA TYR A 293 -11.16 4.33 30.39
C TYR A 293 -11.68 4.03 28.98
N ARG A 294 -10.83 3.52 28.08
CA ARG A 294 -11.24 3.12 26.73
C ARG A 294 -12.40 2.13 26.75
N LYS A 295 -12.34 1.14 27.64
CA LYS A 295 -13.39 0.12 27.80
C LYS A 295 -14.71 0.72 28.30
N LYS A 296 -14.68 1.63 29.29
CA LYS A 296 -15.88 2.31 29.80
C LYS A 296 -16.46 3.30 28.78
N LEU A 297 -15.62 4.07 28.09
CA LEU A 297 -16.06 4.99 27.05
C LEU A 297 -16.71 4.23 25.89
N PHE A 298 -16.10 3.12 25.46
CA PHE A 298 -16.67 2.21 24.47
C PHE A 298 -18.04 1.69 24.92
N ASN A 299 -18.13 1.12 26.14
CA ASN A 299 -19.40 0.60 26.68
C ASN A 299 -20.50 1.65 26.86
N LYS A 300 -20.15 2.92 27.05
CA LYS A 300 -21.11 4.02 27.22
C LYS A 300 -21.59 4.58 25.88
N LEU A 301 -20.79 4.45 24.82
CA LEU A 301 -21.12 4.89 23.46
C LEU A 301 -21.79 3.80 22.62
N THR A 302 -21.72 2.54 23.05
CA THR A 302 -22.38 1.40 22.41
C THR A 302 -23.77 1.08 22.98
N LYS A 303 -24.13 1.64 24.14
CA LYS A 303 -25.50 1.68 24.67
C LYS A 303 -26.25 2.91 24.15
#